data_AF-A0A1E4XI84-F1
#
_entry.id   AF-A0A1E4XI84-F1
#
_cell.length_a   1.000
_cell.length_b   1.000
_cell.length_c   1.000
_cell.angle_alpha   90.00
_cell.angle_beta   90.00
_cell.angle_gamma   90.00
#
_symmetry.space_group_name_H-M   'P 1'
#
loop_
_entity.id
_entity.type
_entity.pdbx_description
1 polymer ?
#
loop_
_entity_poly.entity_id
_entity_poly.type
_entity_poly.pdbx_seq_one_letter_code
_entity_poly.pdbx_strand_id
1 'polypeptide(L)'
;MDALTRTVVPPKPALWRRWTSLPMFSYYNRLMAVVLLGNAACVLMVVDVHTITVETLSGMVLINLSVAILIRQQYLINALFWLATRVPLAWPLRVRRSAAKVYHFGGLHSGAAVAATGWFAAMVGVQVARHLQQPGSVSSAWLWLSSVLLGLLMLIVVMALPWIRGRFHNGFERVHRFAGWGALLLFWGLTLLASSEASTPLSHSGSFWVLVLLTLSIASPWLRLRKVAIKQTRPSTHAVLTRFSHTTPFAGSSTAISRNPLLEWHSFANIPAPGEAGFRLIISRAGDWTGRFIEDLPSHVWVKGITTAGVANVETLFKSVVYIATGSGIGPVMPHLLAAQVPIQLIWSTRSPRKTYGDELVDEILRAQPGALIWDTDERGKPDLVQLAYGAVQTVGAEAVICIANQALTQRVVHEMEARGIPAYGAIWDS
;
A
#
# COMPACT_ATOMS: atom_id res chain seq x y z
N MET A 1 -8.74 -32.97 -1.22
CA MET A 1 -9.86 -32.04 -1.48
C MET A 1 -11.03 -32.31 -0.54
N ASP A 2 -11.53 -33.55 -0.48
CA ASP A 2 -12.64 -33.95 0.39
C ASP A 2 -12.44 -33.62 1.87
N ALA A 3 -11.22 -33.78 2.39
CA ALA A 3 -10.89 -33.37 3.75
C ALA A 3 -11.14 -31.85 3.98
N LEU A 4 -10.80 -31.01 3.00
CA LEU A 4 -10.94 -29.55 3.10
C LEU A 4 -12.40 -29.12 3.06
N THR A 5 -13.22 -29.77 2.24
CA THR A 5 -14.64 -29.43 2.08
C THR A 5 -15.52 -30.01 3.20
N ARG A 6 -15.10 -31.11 3.83
CA ARG A 6 -15.83 -31.75 4.94
C ARG A 6 -15.47 -31.21 6.33
N THR A 7 -14.37 -30.46 6.47
CA THR A 7 -13.96 -29.89 7.75
C THR A 7 -15.02 -28.90 8.25
N VAL A 8 -15.69 -29.16 9.36
CA VAL A 8 -16.73 -28.24 9.87
C VAL A 8 -16.11 -26.91 10.29
N VAL A 9 -16.50 -25.82 9.62
CA VAL A 9 -16.12 -24.46 10.02
C VAL A 9 -16.94 -24.08 11.25
N PRO A 10 -16.30 -23.80 12.41
CA PRO A 10 -17.03 -23.47 13.61
C PRO A 10 -17.80 -22.14 13.45
N PRO A 11 -18.92 -21.97 14.17
CA PRO A 11 -19.62 -20.70 14.19
C PRO A 11 -18.69 -19.60 14.73
N LYS A 12 -18.94 -18.35 14.31
CA LYS A 12 -18.15 -17.22 14.78
C LYS A 12 -18.36 -17.03 16.29
N PRO A 13 -17.30 -16.74 17.06
CA PRO A 13 -17.43 -16.31 18.44
C PRO A 13 -18.34 -15.09 18.60
N ALA A 14 -18.91 -14.93 19.79
CA ALA A 14 -19.70 -13.76 20.15
C ALA A 14 -18.95 -12.45 19.85
N LEU A 15 -19.68 -11.40 19.46
CA LEU A 15 -19.10 -10.15 18.94
C LEU A 15 -18.12 -9.50 19.93
N TRP A 16 -18.40 -9.53 21.23
CA TRP A 16 -17.52 -9.00 22.28
C TRP A 16 -16.15 -9.69 22.36
N ARG A 17 -16.02 -10.94 21.89
CA ARG A 17 -14.73 -11.65 21.83
C ARG A 17 -13.93 -11.34 20.57
N ARG A 18 -14.55 -10.71 19.56
CA ARG A 18 -13.96 -10.47 18.23
C ARG A 18 -14.13 -9.04 17.73
N TRP A 19 -14.47 -8.09 18.60
CA TRP A 19 -14.69 -6.70 18.21
C TRP A 19 -13.46 -6.09 17.52
N THR A 20 -12.26 -6.49 17.95
CA THR A 20 -10.99 -6.09 17.33
C THR A 20 -10.79 -6.62 15.90
N SER A 21 -11.52 -7.66 15.47
CA SER A 21 -11.45 -8.20 14.10
C SER A 21 -12.48 -7.56 13.16
N LEU A 22 -13.28 -6.60 13.64
CA LEU A 22 -14.22 -5.85 12.80
C LEU A 22 -13.46 -4.92 11.85
N PRO A 23 -13.94 -4.71 10.62
CA PRO A 23 -13.28 -3.85 9.63
C PRO A 23 -13.02 -2.42 10.13
N MET A 24 -13.92 -1.87 10.95
CA MET A 24 -13.76 -0.55 11.57
C MET A 24 -12.50 -0.46 12.44
N PHE A 25 -12.12 -1.54 13.12
CA PHE A 25 -10.93 -1.64 13.96
C PHE A 25 -9.76 -2.32 13.22
N SER A 26 -9.72 -2.24 11.89
CA SER A 26 -8.56 -2.67 11.10
C SER A 26 -7.27 -1.98 11.57
N TYR A 27 -6.12 -2.62 11.37
CA TYR A 27 -4.82 -2.05 11.75
C TYR A 27 -4.56 -0.70 11.06
N TYR A 28 -4.97 -0.57 9.80
CA TYR A 28 -4.98 0.71 9.08
C TYR A 28 -5.73 1.80 9.87
N ASN A 29 -6.97 1.55 10.27
CA ASN A 29 -7.79 2.52 11.00
C ASN A 29 -7.23 2.81 12.40
N ARG A 30 -6.61 1.81 13.06
CA ARG A 30 -5.93 2.02 14.34
C ARG A 30 -4.74 2.94 14.21
N LEU A 31 -3.90 2.75 13.19
CA LEU A 31 -2.76 3.63 12.94
C LEU A 31 -3.21 5.05 12.62
N MET A 32 -4.26 5.20 11.81
CA MET A 32 -4.89 6.50 11.55
C MET A 32 -5.40 7.14 12.86
N ALA A 33 -6.13 6.38 13.68
CA ALA A 33 -6.65 6.86 14.95
C ALA A 33 -5.54 7.25 15.92
N VAL A 34 -4.44 6.49 16.00
CA VAL A 34 -3.27 6.84 16.83
C VAL A 34 -2.71 8.19 16.45
N VAL A 35 -2.54 8.47 15.15
CA VAL A 35 -2.06 9.78 14.70
C VAL A 35 -3.05 10.89 15.05
N LEU A 36 -4.35 10.69 14.78
CA LEU A 36 -5.36 11.71 15.06
C LEU A 36 -5.56 11.97 16.55
N LEU A 37 -5.57 10.93 17.38
CA LEU A 37 -5.66 11.03 18.83
C LEU A 37 -4.41 11.68 19.43
N GLY A 38 -3.22 11.38 18.90
CA GLY A 38 -1.98 12.06 19.31
C GLY A 38 -2.03 13.56 19.02
N ASN A 39 -2.54 13.96 17.85
CA ASN A 39 -2.76 15.37 17.53
C ASN A 39 -3.84 16.01 18.41
N ALA A 40 -4.94 15.32 18.69
CA ALA A 40 -5.98 15.81 19.61
C ALA A 40 -5.46 15.98 21.04
N ALA A 41 -4.65 15.06 21.54
CA ALA A 41 -4.00 15.19 22.83
C ALA A 41 -3.05 16.39 22.86
N CYS A 42 -2.33 16.67 21.77
CA CYS A 42 -1.49 17.86 21.64
C CYS A 42 -2.33 19.16 21.75
N VAL A 43 -3.49 19.21 21.10
CA VAL A 43 -4.42 20.35 21.23
C VAL A 43 -4.89 20.52 22.68
N LEU A 44 -5.24 19.43 23.36
CA LEU A 44 -5.85 19.50 24.70
C LEU A 44 -4.85 19.72 25.83
N MET A 45 -3.62 19.24 25.70
CA MET A 45 -2.66 19.16 26.80
C MET A 45 -1.44 20.06 26.64
N VAL A 46 -1.08 20.43 25.41
CA VAL A 46 0.19 21.10 25.12
C VAL A 46 -0.02 22.51 24.57
N VAL A 47 -1.06 22.69 23.76
CA VAL A 47 -1.33 23.94 23.09
C VAL A 47 -2.31 24.76 23.91
N ASP A 48 -1.85 25.87 24.49
CA ASP A 48 -2.77 26.91 24.93
C ASP A 48 -3.35 27.59 23.69
N VAL A 49 -4.64 27.31 23.44
CA VAL A 49 -5.37 27.78 22.27
C VAL A 49 -5.46 29.31 22.25
N HIS A 50 -5.34 29.97 23.41
CA HIS A 50 -5.38 31.42 23.54
C HIS A 50 -4.04 32.08 23.20
N THR A 51 -2.91 31.36 23.33
CA THR A 51 -1.56 31.88 23.05
C THR A 51 -0.86 31.16 21.90
N ILE A 52 -1.61 30.41 21.09
CA ILE A 52 -1.04 29.60 20.02
C ILE A 52 -0.31 30.47 18.99
N THR A 53 0.97 30.17 18.77
CA THR A 53 1.79 30.91 17.80
C THR A 53 1.73 30.23 16.43
N VAL A 54 1.98 31.04 15.39
CA VAL A 54 2.10 30.54 14.01
C VAL A 54 3.27 29.57 13.88
N GLU A 55 4.33 29.77 14.66
CA GLU A 55 5.48 28.86 14.70
C GLU A 55 5.10 27.47 15.22
N THR A 56 4.35 27.39 16.34
CA THR A 56 3.86 26.10 16.87
C THR A 56 2.96 25.39 15.85
N LEU A 57 2.04 26.12 15.22
CA LEU A 57 1.18 25.59 14.16
C LEU A 57 1.99 25.08 12.97
N SER A 58 3.01 25.82 12.56
CA SER A 58 3.92 25.45 11.47
C SER A 58 4.69 24.17 11.78
N GLY A 59 5.20 24.03 13.00
CA GLY A 59 5.82 22.80 13.49
C GLY A 59 4.87 21.59 13.41
N MET A 60 3.61 21.74 13.84
CA MET A 60 2.62 20.65 13.79
C MET A 60 2.27 20.24 12.36
N VAL A 61 2.13 21.21 11.45
CA VAL A 61 1.95 20.93 10.01
C VAL A 61 3.13 20.13 9.49
N LEU A 62 4.34 20.58 9.78
CA LEU A 62 5.57 19.99 9.26
C LEU A 62 5.81 18.57 9.75
N ILE A 63 5.56 18.30 11.05
CA ILE A 63 5.69 16.95 11.63
C ILE A 63 4.72 15.99 10.94
N ASN A 64 3.44 16.36 10.86
CA ASN A 64 2.42 15.51 10.24
C ASN A 64 2.66 15.33 8.73
N LEU A 65 3.04 16.40 8.02
CA LEU A 65 3.39 16.32 6.60
C LEU A 65 4.60 15.39 6.38
N SER A 66 5.58 15.44 7.28
CA SER A 66 6.75 14.57 7.22
C SER A 66 6.38 13.11 7.38
N VAL A 67 5.56 12.76 8.38
CA VAL A 67 5.05 11.41 8.56
C VAL A 67 4.25 10.97 7.34
N ALA A 68 3.36 11.83 6.83
CA ALA A 68 2.53 11.52 5.68
C ALA A 68 3.35 11.16 4.43
N ILE A 69 4.44 11.88 4.17
CA ILE A 69 5.27 11.65 2.97
C ILE A 69 6.27 10.52 3.19
N LEU A 70 7.02 10.53 4.30
CA LEU A 70 8.12 9.60 4.52
C LEU A 70 7.62 8.15 4.64
N ILE A 71 6.45 7.91 5.24
CA ILE A 71 5.88 6.56 5.38
C ILE A 71 5.53 5.91 4.03
N ARG A 72 5.45 6.70 2.95
CA ARG A 72 5.23 6.23 1.58
C ARG A 72 6.53 6.07 0.79
N GLN A 73 7.68 6.36 1.40
CA GLN A 73 9.00 6.29 0.76
C GLN A 73 9.47 4.82 0.66
N GLN A 74 9.96 4.41 -0.51
CA GLN A 74 10.25 3.00 -0.82
C GLN A 74 11.34 2.36 0.05
N TYR A 75 12.41 3.08 0.38
CA TYR A 75 13.43 2.60 1.33
C TYR A 75 12.86 2.47 2.74
N LEU A 76 12.02 3.41 3.19
CA LEU A 76 11.40 3.31 4.51
C LEU A 76 10.44 2.13 4.59
N ILE A 77 9.60 1.91 3.57
CA ILE A 77 8.73 0.73 3.48
C ILE A 77 9.58 -0.55 3.53
N ASN A 78 10.63 -0.64 2.71
CA ASN A 78 11.52 -1.80 2.73
C ASN A 78 12.21 -2.01 4.09
N ALA A 79 12.64 -0.94 4.75
CA ALA A 79 13.25 -0.99 6.07
C ALA A 79 12.24 -1.47 7.13
N LEU A 80 10.98 -1.02 7.07
CA LEU A 80 9.92 -1.48 7.96
C LEU A 80 9.63 -2.97 7.78
N PHE A 81 9.51 -3.43 6.53
CA PHE A 81 9.34 -4.86 6.26
C PHE A 81 10.55 -5.67 6.71
N TRP A 82 11.76 -5.21 6.39
CA TRP A 82 13.01 -5.86 6.80
C TRP A 82 13.13 -5.97 8.33
N LEU A 83 12.72 -4.95 9.07
CA LEU A 83 12.70 -4.99 10.53
C LEU A 83 11.61 -5.94 11.05
N ALA A 84 10.41 -5.84 10.49
CA ALA A 84 9.26 -6.64 10.90
C ALA A 84 9.50 -8.14 10.67
N THR A 85 10.11 -8.54 9.55
CA THR A 85 10.37 -9.95 9.20
C THR A 85 11.55 -10.57 9.96
N ARG A 86 12.29 -9.79 10.77
CA ARG A 86 13.33 -10.31 11.66
C ARG A 86 12.84 -10.81 13.02
N VAL A 87 11.54 -10.70 13.29
CA VAL A 87 10.96 -11.28 14.52
C VAL A 87 11.15 -12.80 14.49
N PRO A 88 11.87 -13.41 15.45
CA PRO A 88 12.20 -14.83 15.42
C PRO A 88 10.97 -15.73 15.48
N LEU A 89 11.00 -16.89 14.81
CA LEU A 89 9.94 -17.91 14.86
C LEU A 89 9.71 -18.48 16.27
N ALA A 90 10.71 -18.36 17.16
CA ALA A 90 10.62 -18.76 18.56
C ALA A 90 9.73 -17.83 19.41
N TRP A 91 9.50 -16.59 18.95
CA TRP A 91 8.66 -15.65 19.69
C TRP A 91 7.18 -16.07 19.64
N PRO A 92 6.38 -15.71 20.67
CA PRO A 92 4.96 -16.04 20.71
C PRO A 92 4.23 -15.60 19.44
N LEU A 93 3.32 -16.44 18.93
CA LEU A 93 2.55 -16.18 17.71
C LEU A 93 1.83 -14.82 17.75
N ARG A 94 1.44 -14.33 18.94
CA ARG A 94 0.83 -13.00 19.11
C ARG A 94 1.74 -11.88 18.61
N VAL A 95 3.05 -11.94 18.90
CA VAL A 95 4.01 -10.91 18.48
C VAL A 95 4.25 -11.00 16.98
N ARG A 96 4.47 -12.21 16.45
CA ARG A 96 4.64 -12.46 15.00
C ARG A 96 3.41 -12.01 14.21
N ARG A 97 2.21 -12.30 14.72
CA ARG A 97 0.93 -11.86 14.14
C ARG A 97 0.81 -10.35 14.06
N SER A 98 1.24 -9.64 15.11
CA SER A 98 1.22 -8.18 15.12
C SER A 98 2.27 -7.59 14.17
N ALA A 99 3.50 -8.13 14.16
CA ALA A 99 4.56 -7.70 13.24
C ALA A 99 4.16 -7.86 11.76
N ALA A 100 3.46 -8.95 11.44
CA ALA A 100 2.94 -9.22 10.10
C ALA A 100 1.89 -8.20 9.61
N LYS A 101 1.43 -7.27 10.46
CA LYS A 101 0.54 -6.15 10.05
C LYS A 101 1.30 -4.91 9.58
N VAL A 102 2.62 -5.00 9.38
CA VAL A 102 3.48 -3.90 8.90
C VAL A 102 2.96 -3.21 7.63
N TYR A 103 2.32 -3.95 6.72
CA TYR A 103 1.77 -3.44 5.46
C TYR A 103 0.57 -2.47 5.62
N HIS A 104 0.09 -2.23 6.85
CA HIS A 104 -0.99 -1.26 7.14
C HIS A 104 -0.49 0.19 7.29
N PHE A 105 0.77 0.47 6.95
CA PHE A 105 1.41 1.79 7.07
C PHE A 105 0.65 2.94 6.36
N GLY A 106 -0.23 2.63 5.40
CA GLY A 106 -1.15 3.61 4.80
C GLY A 106 -2.04 4.32 5.82
N GLY A 107 -2.32 3.71 6.98
CA GLY A 107 -3.07 4.35 8.06
C GLY A 107 -2.34 5.55 8.67
N LEU A 108 -1.00 5.44 8.81
CA LEU A 108 -0.15 6.55 9.25
C LEU A 108 -0.16 7.68 8.21
N HIS A 109 -0.06 7.34 6.93
CA HIS A 109 -0.11 8.30 5.83
C HIS A 109 -1.41 9.12 5.88
N SER A 110 -2.54 8.45 5.93
CA SER A 110 -3.86 9.10 5.89
C SER A 110 -4.15 9.90 7.17
N GLY A 111 -3.82 9.35 8.35
CA GLY A 111 -3.97 10.07 9.61
C GLY A 111 -3.14 11.35 9.65
N ALA A 112 -1.88 11.26 9.21
CA ALA A 112 -0.96 12.39 9.21
C ALA A 112 -1.31 13.41 8.11
N ALA A 113 -1.78 12.99 6.94
CA ALA A 113 -2.23 13.91 5.89
C ALA A 113 -3.46 14.73 6.33
N VAL A 114 -4.44 14.07 6.96
CA VAL A 114 -5.63 14.74 7.53
C VAL A 114 -5.22 15.69 8.65
N ALA A 115 -4.35 15.26 9.58
CA ALA A 115 -3.86 16.12 10.65
C ALA A 115 -3.07 17.32 10.13
N ALA A 116 -2.15 17.13 9.18
CA ALA A 116 -1.38 18.22 8.55
C ALA A 116 -2.30 19.25 7.91
N THR A 117 -3.35 18.79 7.21
CA THR A 117 -4.35 19.66 6.58
C THR A 117 -5.15 20.43 7.64
N GLY A 118 -5.57 19.78 8.73
CA GLY A 118 -6.28 20.42 9.84
C GLY A 118 -5.45 21.49 10.54
N TRP A 119 -4.19 21.19 10.86
CA TRP A 119 -3.27 22.17 11.44
C TRP A 119 -2.98 23.33 10.49
N PHE A 120 -2.87 23.07 9.19
CA PHE A 120 -2.66 24.11 8.20
C PHE A 120 -3.90 25.00 8.05
N ALA A 121 -5.09 24.43 8.09
CA ALA A 121 -6.35 25.19 8.13
C ALA A 121 -6.42 26.10 9.36
N ALA A 122 -6.03 25.60 10.54
CA ALA A 122 -5.95 26.41 11.76
C ALA A 122 -4.95 27.57 11.62
N MET A 123 -3.77 27.32 11.04
CA MET A 123 -2.76 28.35 10.78
C MET A 123 -3.27 29.44 9.83
N VAL A 124 -3.92 29.05 8.74
CA VAL A 124 -4.56 30.00 7.81
C VAL A 124 -5.63 30.81 8.55
N GLY A 125 -6.48 30.16 9.36
CA GLY A 125 -7.51 30.84 10.15
C GLY A 125 -6.94 31.89 11.11
N VAL A 126 -5.88 31.56 11.85
CA VAL A 126 -5.20 32.50 12.77
C VAL A 126 -4.62 33.70 12.01
N GLN A 127 -3.98 33.47 10.87
CA GLN A 127 -3.36 34.53 10.08
C GLN A 127 -4.41 35.42 9.40
N VAL A 128 -5.52 34.85 8.94
CA VAL A 128 -6.68 35.63 8.44
C VAL A 128 -7.27 36.48 9.57
N ALA A 129 -7.46 35.91 10.76
CA ALA A 129 -7.98 36.66 11.91
C ALA A 129 -7.06 37.84 12.29
N ARG A 130 -5.73 37.63 12.29
CA ARG A 130 -4.75 38.70 12.52
C ARG A 130 -4.83 39.80 11.46
N HIS A 131 -4.93 39.43 10.18
CA HIS A 131 -5.07 40.40 9.10
C HIS A 131 -6.35 41.24 9.23
N LEU A 132 -7.46 40.63 9.66
CA LEU A 132 -8.74 41.34 9.87
C LEU A 132 -8.70 42.28 11.08
N GLN A 133 -8.03 41.88 12.17
CA GLN A 133 -7.89 42.71 13.37
C GLN A 133 -6.89 43.87 13.16
N GLN A 134 -5.81 43.61 12.42
CA GLN A 134 -4.74 44.56 12.14
C GLN A 134 -4.39 44.50 10.64
N PRO A 135 -5.08 45.29 9.79
CA PRO A 135 -4.79 45.35 8.37
C PRO A 135 -3.32 45.67 8.09
N GLY A 136 -2.65 44.84 7.30
CA GLY A 136 -1.22 44.95 7.00
C GLY A 136 -0.29 44.10 7.88
N SER A 137 -0.80 43.44 8.92
CA SER A 137 -0.01 42.55 9.79
C SER A 137 0.45 41.25 9.10
N VAL A 138 -0.25 40.83 8.04
CA VAL A 138 0.08 39.67 7.21
C VAL A 138 0.09 40.10 5.75
N SER A 139 1.13 39.71 5.01
CA SER A 139 1.27 40.07 3.60
C SER A 139 0.17 39.43 2.73
N SER A 140 -0.27 40.15 1.70
CA SER A 140 -1.26 39.66 0.75
C SER A 140 -0.75 38.42 -0.02
N ALA A 141 0.56 38.37 -0.28
CA ALA A 141 1.22 37.22 -0.89
C ALA A 141 1.09 35.96 -0.01
N TRP A 142 1.33 36.08 1.30
CA TRP A 142 1.19 34.96 2.23
C TRP A 142 -0.25 34.44 2.24
N LEU A 143 -1.24 35.32 2.39
CA LEU A 143 -2.66 34.96 2.42
C LEU A 143 -3.11 34.25 1.13
N TRP A 144 -2.63 34.72 -0.02
CA TRP A 144 -2.97 34.11 -1.30
C TRP A 144 -2.34 32.73 -1.44
N LEU A 145 -1.03 32.60 -1.21
CA LEU A 145 -0.32 31.32 -1.29
C LEU A 145 -0.89 30.29 -0.32
N SER A 146 -1.18 30.71 0.92
CA SER A 146 -1.72 29.82 1.95
C SER A 146 -3.14 29.36 1.63
N SER A 147 -3.97 30.24 1.06
CA SER A 147 -5.34 29.91 0.66
C SER A 147 -5.38 28.93 -0.52
N VAL A 148 -4.53 29.15 -1.54
CA VAL A 148 -4.39 28.23 -2.68
C VAL A 148 -3.88 26.87 -2.20
N LEU A 149 -2.86 26.86 -1.33
CA LEU A 149 -2.32 25.64 -0.75
C LEU A 149 -3.39 24.88 0.05
N LEU A 150 -4.16 25.56 0.90
CA LEU A 150 -5.23 24.94 1.67
C LEU A 150 -6.29 24.33 0.75
N GLY A 151 -6.68 25.04 -0.31
CA GLY A 151 -7.60 24.52 -1.33
C GLY A 151 -7.08 23.24 -1.99
N LEU A 152 -5.79 23.19 -2.35
CA LEU A 152 -5.16 21.98 -2.92
C LEU A 152 -5.12 20.82 -1.92
N LEU A 153 -4.76 21.07 -0.65
CA LEU A 153 -4.74 20.04 0.38
C LEU A 153 -6.14 19.46 0.63
N MET A 154 -7.15 20.32 0.72
CA MET A 154 -8.55 19.91 0.85
C MET A 154 -9.02 19.10 -0.35
N LEU A 155 -8.66 19.51 -1.58
CA LEU A 155 -8.96 18.76 -2.80
C LEU A 155 -8.34 17.35 -2.77
N ILE A 156 -7.08 17.22 -2.34
CA ILE A 156 -6.41 15.93 -2.18
C ILE A 156 -7.16 15.06 -1.16
N VAL A 157 -7.50 15.61 0.01
CA VAL A 157 -8.22 14.88 1.07
C VAL A 157 -9.61 14.43 0.60
N VAL A 158 -10.36 15.30 -0.08
CA VAL A 158 -11.68 14.96 -0.63
C VAL A 158 -11.57 13.84 -1.66
N MET A 159 -10.63 13.94 -2.61
CA MET A 159 -10.42 12.90 -3.61
C MET A 159 -9.94 11.58 -3.00
N ALA A 160 -9.27 11.63 -1.85
CA ALA A 160 -8.80 10.45 -1.12
C ALA A 160 -9.90 9.73 -0.32
N LEU A 161 -11.08 10.35 -0.12
CA LEU A 161 -12.18 9.72 0.61
C LEU A 161 -12.57 8.38 -0.05
N PRO A 162 -12.75 7.27 0.70
CA PRO A 162 -12.88 5.93 0.12
C PRO A 162 -13.96 5.79 -0.96
N TRP A 163 -15.12 6.43 -0.75
CA TRP A 163 -16.23 6.45 -1.71
C TRP A 163 -15.93 7.22 -3.00
N ILE A 164 -15.26 8.38 -2.91
CA ILE A 164 -14.86 9.19 -4.07
C ILE A 164 -13.72 8.49 -4.81
N ARG A 165 -12.67 8.07 -4.11
CA ARG A 165 -11.56 7.33 -4.70
C ARG A 165 -12.03 6.05 -5.38
N GLY A 166 -13.03 5.36 -4.82
CA GLY A 166 -13.58 4.11 -5.36
C GLY A 166 -14.23 4.33 -6.71
N ARG A 167 -14.98 5.42 -6.83
CA ARG A 167 -15.70 5.78 -8.04
C ARG A 167 -14.81 6.48 -9.08
N PHE A 168 -13.86 7.30 -8.64
CA PHE A 168 -13.05 8.18 -9.47
C PHE A 168 -11.54 7.90 -9.33
N HIS A 169 -11.16 6.62 -9.34
CA HIS A 169 -9.78 6.18 -9.09
C HIS A 169 -8.73 6.92 -9.95
N ASN A 170 -8.93 6.98 -11.27
CA ASN A 170 -8.02 7.69 -12.18
C ASN A 170 -8.00 9.22 -11.95
N GLY A 171 -9.12 9.78 -11.46
CA GLY A 171 -9.19 11.19 -11.06
C GLY A 171 -8.37 11.45 -9.81
N PHE A 172 -8.55 10.60 -8.79
CA PHE A 172 -7.77 10.64 -7.56
C PHE A 172 -6.27 10.53 -7.84
N GLU A 173 -5.82 9.56 -8.65
CA GLU A 173 -4.39 9.40 -8.95
C GLU A 173 -3.77 10.64 -9.60
N ARG A 174 -4.50 11.29 -10.51
CA ARG A 174 -4.04 12.53 -11.16
C ARG A 174 -4.00 13.70 -10.18
N VAL A 175 -5.09 13.92 -9.44
CA VAL A 175 -5.16 14.99 -8.44
C VAL A 175 -4.08 14.81 -7.39
N HIS A 176 -3.98 13.64 -6.77
CA HIS A 176 -2.99 13.38 -5.73
C HIS A 176 -1.54 13.58 -6.23
N ARG A 177 -1.27 13.29 -7.51
CA ARG A 177 0.05 13.54 -8.11
C ARG A 177 0.31 15.02 -8.35
N PHE A 178 -0.53 15.66 -9.18
CA PHE A 178 -0.27 17.03 -9.63
C PHE A 178 -0.52 18.06 -8.53
N ALA A 179 -1.60 17.91 -7.76
CA ALA A 179 -1.83 18.75 -6.59
C ALA A 179 -0.77 18.48 -5.50
N GLY A 180 -0.24 17.27 -5.38
CA GLY A 180 0.87 16.96 -4.48
C GLY A 180 2.15 17.73 -4.81
N TRP A 181 2.56 17.74 -6.09
CA TRP A 181 3.69 18.57 -6.55
C TRP A 181 3.41 20.06 -6.42
N GLY A 182 2.19 20.51 -6.75
CA GLY A 182 1.77 21.90 -6.57
C GLY A 182 1.82 22.33 -5.11
N ALA A 183 1.35 21.48 -4.19
CA ALA A 183 1.40 21.73 -2.75
C ALA A 183 2.85 21.84 -2.26
N LEU A 184 3.75 20.97 -2.72
CA LEU A 184 5.18 21.04 -2.37
C LEU A 184 5.80 22.38 -2.82
N LEU A 185 5.52 22.83 -4.05
CA LEU A 185 6.00 24.12 -4.56
C LEU A 185 5.46 25.31 -3.75
N LEU A 186 4.19 25.26 -3.34
CA LEU A 186 3.59 26.30 -2.51
C LEU A 186 4.14 26.31 -1.08
N PHE A 187 4.41 25.14 -0.48
CA PHE A 187 5.10 25.07 0.82
C PHE A 187 6.51 25.67 0.75
N TRP A 188 7.24 25.43 -0.35
CA TRP A 188 8.50 26.13 -0.63
C TRP A 188 8.30 27.64 -0.72
N GLY A 189 7.32 28.11 -1.51
CA GLY A 189 6.99 29.53 -1.63
C GLY A 189 6.69 30.19 -0.28
N LEU A 190 5.88 29.56 0.58
CA LEU A 190 5.57 30.04 1.92
C LEU A 190 6.82 30.08 2.83
N THR A 191 7.70 29.08 2.73
CA THR A 191 8.93 29.02 3.54
C THR A 191 9.93 30.11 3.12
N LEU A 192 10.08 30.34 1.82
CA LEU A 192 10.92 31.41 1.28
C LEU A 192 10.37 32.78 1.67
N LEU A 193 9.05 32.99 1.57
CA LEU A 193 8.40 34.23 1.96
C LEU A 193 8.60 34.50 3.46
N ALA A 194 8.37 33.50 4.31
CA ALA A 194 8.57 33.64 5.76
C ALA A 194 10.02 33.99 6.13
N SER A 195 11.00 33.37 5.46
CA SER A 195 12.42 33.68 5.65
C SER A 195 12.77 35.10 5.21
N SER A 196 12.20 35.57 4.09
CA SER A 196 12.37 36.92 3.58
C SER A 196 11.78 37.96 4.54
N GLU A 197 10.55 37.75 5.01
CA GLU A 197 9.86 38.66 5.94
C GLU A 197 10.56 38.73 7.30
N ALA A 198 11.09 37.60 7.80
CA ALA A 198 11.82 37.55 9.06
C ALA A 198 13.29 38.00 8.94
N SER A 199 13.81 38.25 7.74
CA SER A 199 15.24 38.50 7.47
C SER A 199 16.18 37.44 8.07
N THR A 200 15.69 36.21 8.20
CA THR A 200 16.45 35.07 8.76
C THR A 200 17.01 34.23 7.62
N PRO A 201 18.30 33.82 7.64
CA PRO A 201 18.83 32.95 6.59
C PRO A 201 18.14 31.59 6.59
N LEU A 202 17.80 31.08 5.40
CA LEU A 202 17.08 29.81 5.21
C LEU A 202 17.73 28.61 5.91
N SER A 203 19.06 28.59 5.97
CA SER A 203 19.84 27.52 6.62
C SER A 203 19.55 27.37 8.11
N HIS A 204 19.03 28.40 8.78
CA HIS A 204 18.64 28.34 10.19
C HIS A 204 17.18 27.90 10.38
N SER A 205 16.38 27.79 9.32
CA SER A 205 14.99 27.37 9.39
C SER A 205 14.88 25.83 9.42
N GLY A 206 14.26 25.29 10.48
CA GLY A 206 13.93 23.86 10.52
C GLY A 206 12.99 23.45 9.37
N SER A 207 12.03 24.31 9.02
CA SER A 207 11.09 24.08 7.91
C SER A 207 11.80 23.94 6.57
N PHE A 208 12.86 24.72 6.34
CA PHE A 208 13.68 24.61 5.13
C PHE A 208 14.28 23.20 4.99
N TRP A 209 14.99 22.71 6.01
CA TRP A 209 15.66 21.41 5.95
C TRP A 209 14.70 20.23 5.86
N VAL A 210 13.56 20.31 6.55
CA VAL A 210 12.53 19.29 6.40
C VAL A 210 11.94 19.33 4.99
N LEU A 211 11.66 20.49 4.41
CA LEU A 211 11.21 20.55 3.01
C LEU A 211 12.25 20.03 2.01
N VAL A 212 13.55 20.25 2.24
CA VAL A 212 14.62 19.59 1.46
C VAL A 212 14.49 18.07 1.56
N LEU A 213 14.39 17.52 2.77
CA LEU A 213 14.24 16.08 3.00
C LEU A 213 12.99 15.52 2.28
N LEU A 214 11.85 16.18 2.41
CA LEU A 214 10.59 15.75 1.78
C LEU A 214 10.66 15.83 0.25
N THR A 215 11.29 16.87 -0.28
CA THR A 215 11.51 17.04 -1.72
C THR A 215 12.41 15.93 -2.27
N LEU A 216 13.53 15.64 -1.61
CA LEU A 216 14.43 14.55 -2.00
C LEU A 216 13.74 13.19 -1.90
N SER A 217 12.94 12.97 -0.85
CA SER A 217 12.14 11.75 -0.68
C SER A 217 11.20 11.52 -1.87
N ILE A 218 10.40 12.51 -2.24
CA ILE A 218 9.44 12.45 -3.36
C ILE A 218 10.15 12.36 -4.71
N ALA A 219 11.26 13.07 -4.91
CA ALA A 219 12.02 13.08 -6.16
C ALA A 219 12.82 11.78 -6.37
N SER A 220 13.23 11.11 -5.30
CA SER A 220 14.14 9.95 -5.37
C SER A 220 13.71 8.82 -6.34
N PRO A 221 12.42 8.45 -6.48
CA PRO A 221 12.01 7.43 -7.45
C PRO A 221 12.13 7.94 -8.89
N TRP A 222 11.90 9.23 -9.13
CA TRP A 222 11.97 9.86 -10.45
C TRP A 222 13.39 10.00 -10.97
N LEU A 223 14.37 10.18 -10.08
CA LEU A 223 15.79 10.13 -10.45
C LEU A 223 16.23 8.76 -10.98
N ARG A 224 15.41 7.71 -10.74
CA ARG A 224 15.62 6.34 -11.25
C ARG A 224 14.63 5.97 -12.36
N LEU A 225 13.95 6.97 -12.95
CA LEU A 225 13.04 6.74 -14.08
C LEU A 225 13.85 6.27 -15.29
N ARG A 226 13.47 5.11 -15.85
CA ARG A 226 14.11 4.56 -17.05
C ARG A 226 13.12 3.80 -17.90
N LYS A 227 13.37 3.79 -19.21
CA LYS A 227 12.63 2.99 -20.17
C LYS A 227 13.34 1.65 -20.33
N VAL A 228 12.62 0.56 -20.13
CA VAL A 228 13.16 -0.81 -20.09
C VAL A 228 12.52 -1.65 -21.17
N ALA A 229 13.35 -2.38 -21.91
CA ALA A 229 12.91 -3.39 -22.86
C ALA A 229 12.31 -4.61 -22.14
N ILE A 230 11.21 -5.12 -22.67
CA ILE A 230 10.50 -6.27 -22.12
C ILE A 230 10.27 -7.34 -23.18
N LYS A 231 10.29 -8.59 -22.75
CA LYS A 231 9.88 -9.75 -23.57
C LYS A 231 8.53 -10.23 -23.07
N GLN A 232 7.63 -10.59 -23.97
CA GLN A 232 6.26 -10.96 -23.60
C GLN A 232 5.87 -12.29 -24.22
N THR A 233 5.19 -13.09 -23.42
CA THR A 233 4.49 -14.29 -23.87
C THR A 233 3.02 -14.12 -23.53
N ARG A 234 2.14 -14.23 -24.53
CA ARG A 234 0.69 -14.04 -24.38
C ARG A 234 -0.01 -15.41 -24.44
N PRO A 235 -0.22 -16.10 -23.30
CA PRO A 235 -0.93 -17.38 -23.29
C PRO A 235 -2.40 -17.25 -23.70
N SER A 236 -3.02 -16.09 -23.50
CA SER A 236 -4.44 -15.87 -23.84
C SER A 236 -4.77 -14.39 -24.11
N THR A 237 -6.02 -14.11 -24.47
CA THR A 237 -6.52 -12.73 -24.56
C THR A 237 -6.72 -12.05 -23.20
N HIS A 238 -6.63 -12.82 -22.11
CA HIS A 238 -6.83 -12.35 -20.75
C HIS A 238 -5.53 -12.12 -19.98
N ALA A 239 -4.43 -12.80 -20.30
CA ALA A 239 -3.17 -12.68 -19.56
C ALA A 239 -1.95 -12.61 -20.48
N VAL A 240 -0.96 -11.82 -20.06
CA VAL A 240 0.38 -11.76 -20.64
C VAL A 240 1.43 -11.91 -19.53
N LEU A 241 2.47 -12.69 -19.82
CA LEU A 241 3.65 -12.83 -18.98
C LEU A 241 4.74 -11.92 -19.54
N THR A 242 5.20 -10.95 -18.74
CA THR A 242 6.15 -9.93 -19.17
C THR A 242 7.47 -10.12 -18.42
N ARG A 243 8.53 -10.47 -19.15
CA ARG A 243 9.89 -10.69 -18.63
C ARG A 243 10.74 -9.44 -18.74
N PHE A 244 11.46 -9.16 -17.65
CA PHE A 244 12.41 -8.06 -17.48
C PHE A 244 13.79 -8.64 -17.20
N SER A 245 14.84 -8.06 -17.77
CA SER A 245 16.24 -8.49 -17.58
C SER A 245 17.13 -7.44 -16.91
N HIS A 246 16.61 -6.23 -16.67
CA HIS A 246 17.38 -5.08 -16.24
C HIS A 246 17.83 -5.11 -14.76
N THR A 247 17.23 -5.98 -13.95
CA THR A 247 17.58 -6.22 -12.53
C THR A 247 16.92 -7.52 -12.05
N THR A 248 17.41 -8.08 -10.95
CA THR A 248 16.81 -9.24 -10.28
C THR A 248 16.33 -8.83 -8.89
N PRO A 249 15.01 -8.68 -8.67
CA PRO A 249 14.46 -8.27 -7.39
C PRO A 249 14.30 -9.47 -6.43
N PHE A 250 14.06 -9.18 -5.15
CA PHE A 250 13.81 -10.21 -4.14
C PHE A 250 12.37 -10.76 -4.22
N ALA A 251 12.17 -12.00 -3.77
CA ALA A 251 10.85 -12.63 -3.71
C ALA A 251 9.90 -11.87 -2.77
N GLY A 252 8.64 -11.70 -3.19
CA GLY A 252 7.66 -10.92 -2.43
C GLY A 252 7.81 -9.41 -2.59
N SER A 253 8.56 -8.94 -3.59
CA SER A 253 8.61 -7.52 -3.96
C SER A 253 7.67 -7.18 -5.13
N SER A 254 7.39 -5.90 -5.32
CA SER A 254 6.61 -5.37 -6.45
C SER A 254 7.34 -4.23 -7.16
N THR A 255 6.99 -4.04 -8.43
CA THR A 255 7.47 -2.93 -9.27
C THR A 255 6.28 -2.25 -9.93
N ALA A 256 6.29 -0.91 -9.93
CA ALA A 256 5.35 -0.11 -10.70
C ALA A 256 5.88 0.11 -12.12
N ILE A 257 5.04 -0.17 -13.12
CA ILE A 257 5.35 0.06 -14.52
C ILE A 257 4.37 1.06 -15.14
N SER A 258 4.78 1.72 -16.21
CA SER A 258 3.96 2.70 -16.91
C SER A 258 4.21 2.71 -18.42
N ARG A 259 3.16 3.02 -19.19
CA ARG A 259 3.25 3.38 -20.60
C ARG A 259 3.35 4.90 -20.81
N ASN A 260 2.75 5.67 -19.91
CA ASN A 260 2.83 7.13 -19.88
C ASN A 260 3.25 7.59 -18.46
N PRO A 261 4.56 7.81 -18.21
CA PRO A 261 5.12 7.95 -16.87
C PRO A 261 4.60 9.19 -16.13
N LEU A 262 4.06 10.18 -16.84
CA LEU A 262 3.48 11.37 -16.23
C LEU A 262 2.03 11.17 -15.76
N LEU A 263 1.30 10.19 -16.31
CA LEU A 263 -0.15 10.03 -16.07
C LEU A 263 -0.51 8.84 -15.19
N GLU A 264 -0.04 7.64 -15.51
CA GLU A 264 -0.55 6.39 -14.92
C GLU A 264 0.60 5.46 -14.52
N TRP A 265 0.46 4.75 -13.40
CA TRP A 265 1.44 3.77 -12.92
C TRP A 265 0.70 2.58 -12.32
N HIS A 266 1.12 1.37 -12.67
CA HIS A 266 0.46 0.15 -12.19
C HIS A 266 1.48 -0.78 -11.55
N SER A 267 1.22 -1.19 -10.31
CA SER A 267 2.08 -2.08 -9.54
C SER A 267 1.74 -3.54 -9.81
N PHE A 268 2.78 -4.33 -10.06
CA PHE A 268 2.69 -5.78 -10.21
C PHE A 268 3.74 -6.46 -9.33
N ALA A 269 3.43 -7.66 -8.84
CA ALA A 269 4.39 -8.44 -8.08
C ALA A 269 5.48 -9.01 -8.99
N ASN A 270 6.72 -8.93 -8.53
CA ASN A 270 7.87 -9.47 -9.23
C ASN A 270 7.96 -10.97 -9.00
N ILE A 271 8.15 -11.74 -10.08
CA ILE A 271 8.34 -13.19 -10.05
C ILE A 271 9.77 -13.50 -10.52
N PRO A 272 10.80 -13.34 -9.66
CA PRO A 272 12.13 -13.86 -9.94
C PRO A 272 12.10 -15.39 -9.89
N ALA A 273 12.81 -16.05 -10.82
CA ALA A 273 13.02 -17.49 -10.79
C ALA A 273 14.38 -17.81 -10.13
N PRO A 274 14.47 -18.84 -9.27
CA PRO A 274 15.73 -19.24 -8.65
C PRO A 274 16.81 -19.52 -9.70
N GLY A 275 18.00 -18.92 -9.52
CA GLY A 275 19.13 -19.12 -10.44
C GLY A 275 19.04 -18.37 -11.78
N GLU A 276 17.96 -17.62 -12.04
CA GLU A 276 17.82 -16.83 -13.27
C GLU A 276 17.97 -15.33 -13.01
N ALA A 277 18.65 -14.63 -13.93
CA ALA A 277 18.64 -13.17 -13.95
C ALA A 277 17.30 -12.62 -14.46
N GLY A 278 16.84 -11.54 -13.84
CA GLY A 278 15.59 -10.88 -14.20
C GLY A 278 14.38 -11.33 -13.37
N PHE A 279 13.20 -11.00 -13.87
CA PHE A 279 11.91 -11.41 -13.28
C PHE A 279 10.79 -11.38 -14.32
N ARG A 280 9.68 -12.01 -13.99
CA ARG A 280 8.43 -11.96 -14.77
C ARG A 280 7.34 -11.20 -14.00
N LEU A 281 6.42 -10.60 -14.72
CA LEU A 281 5.15 -10.08 -14.23
C LEU A 281 4.02 -10.84 -14.91
N ILE A 282 2.96 -11.17 -14.16
CA ILE A 282 1.70 -11.63 -14.74
C ILE A 282 0.75 -10.44 -14.80
N ILE A 283 0.38 -10.04 -16.01
CA ILE A 283 -0.55 -8.93 -16.24
C ILE A 283 -1.82 -9.51 -16.82
N SER A 284 -2.91 -9.42 -16.06
CA SER A 284 -4.23 -9.90 -16.47
C SER A 284 -5.20 -8.76 -16.72
N ARG A 285 -6.15 -8.98 -17.62
CA ARG A 285 -7.17 -8.00 -18.01
C ARG A 285 -8.12 -7.74 -16.84
N ALA A 286 -7.98 -6.59 -16.21
CA ALA A 286 -8.81 -6.13 -15.09
C ALA A 286 -9.40 -4.72 -15.31
N GLY A 287 -8.86 -3.94 -16.24
CA GLY A 287 -9.34 -2.61 -16.62
C GLY A 287 -8.63 -2.09 -17.87
N ASP A 288 -8.97 -0.86 -18.27
CA ASP A 288 -8.59 -0.26 -19.56
C ASP A 288 -7.08 -0.28 -19.82
N TRP A 289 -6.28 0.00 -18.78
CA TRP A 289 -4.82 -0.02 -18.91
C TRP A 289 -4.30 -1.42 -19.24
N THR A 290 -4.68 -2.42 -18.44
CA THR A 290 -4.25 -3.82 -18.62
C THR A 290 -4.78 -4.41 -19.92
N GLY A 291 -6.00 -4.05 -20.34
CA GLY A 291 -6.58 -4.48 -21.61
C GLY A 291 -5.76 -3.99 -22.79
N ARG A 292 -5.49 -2.67 -22.85
CA ARG A 292 -4.63 -2.07 -23.88
C ARG A 292 -3.21 -2.61 -23.84
N PHE A 293 -2.66 -2.89 -22.66
CA PHE A 293 -1.33 -3.49 -22.53
C PHE A 293 -1.27 -4.87 -23.21
N ILE A 294 -2.27 -5.71 -22.99
CA ILE A 294 -2.36 -7.07 -23.56
C ILE A 294 -2.63 -7.04 -25.07
N GLU A 295 -3.37 -6.04 -25.55
CA GLU A 295 -3.66 -5.84 -26.97
C GLU A 295 -2.45 -5.32 -27.75
N ASP A 296 -1.81 -4.26 -27.24
CA ASP A 296 -0.73 -3.57 -27.95
C ASP A 296 0.61 -4.29 -27.86
N LEU A 297 0.82 -5.13 -26.83
CA LEU A 297 2.08 -5.85 -26.57
C LEU A 297 3.33 -4.95 -26.71
N PRO A 298 3.44 -3.88 -25.89
CA PRO A 298 4.51 -2.90 -26.06
C PRO A 298 5.89 -3.53 -25.84
N SER A 299 6.88 -3.16 -26.65
CA SER A 299 8.26 -3.67 -26.48
C SER A 299 9.02 -3.06 -25.30
N HIS A 300 8.52 -1.93 -24.78
CA HIS A 300 9.17 -1.17 -23.70
C HIS A 300 8.15 -0.60 -22.72
N VAL A 301 8.56 -0.47 -21.46
CA VAL A 301 7.80 0.20 -20.41
C VAL A 301 8.71 1.11 -19.58
N TRP A 302 8.11 2.09 -18.92
CA TRP A 302 8.79 2.91 -17.93
C TRP A 302 8.74 2.23 -16.56
N VAL A 303 9.87 2.21 -15.88
CA VAL A 303 10.00 1.81 -14.47
C VAL A 303 10.63 2.95 -13.69
N LYS A 304 10.30 3.08 -12.41
CA LYS A 304 10.89 4.10 -11.52
C LYS A 304 11.18 3.53 -10.14
N GLY A 305 12.10 4.18 -9.42
CA GLY A 305 12.42 3.83 -8.05
C GLY A 305 13.06 2.46 -7.87
N ILE A 306 12.88 1.90 -6.68
CA ILE A 306 13.34 0.56 -6.31
C ILE A 306 12.15 -0.41 -6.19
N THR A 307 12.41 -1.70 -6.09
CA THR A 307 11.36 -2.68 -5.78
C THR A 307 10.95 -2.60 -4.32
N THR A 308 9.65 -2.71 -4.07
CA THR A 308 9.08 -2.51 -2.72
C THR A 308 8.52 -3.81 -2.18
N ALA A 309 8.72 -4.09 -0.89
CA ALA A 309 8.17 -5.28 -0.24
C ALA A 309 6.64 -5.27 -0.28
N GLY A 310 6.05 -6.39 -0.68
CA GLY A 310 4.61 -6.63 -0.68
C GLY A 310 4.15 -7.40 0.55
N VAL A 311 2.82 -7.45 0.74
CA VAL A 311 2.18 -8.09 1.90
C VAL A 311 2.64 -9.53 2.14
N ALA A 312 2.89 -10.31 1.08
CA ALA A 312 3.22 -11.73 1.20
C ALA A 312 4.63 -11.99 1.79
N ASN A 313 5.50 -10.97 1.86
CA ASN A 313 6.81 -11.07 2.53
C ASN A 313 6.68 -11.41 4.04
N VAL A 314 5.52 -11.17 4.65
CA VAL A 314 5.25 -11.53 6.05
C VAL A 314 5.14 -13.03 6.29
N GLU A 315 5.16 -13.88 5.26
CA GLU A 315 5.11 -15.34 5.41
C GLU A 315 6.25 -15.89 6.28
N THR A 316 7.42 -15.23 6.22
CA THR A 316 8.64 -15.61 6.96
C THR A 316 8.48 -15.51 8.47
N LEU A 317 7.41 -14.85 8.94
CA LEU A 317 7.02 -14.76 10.34
C LEU A 317 6.23 -15.97 10.82
N PHE A 318 5.98 -16.97 9.97
CA PHE A 318 5.18 -18.15 10.28
C PHE A 318 5.93 -19.43 9.92
N LYS A 319 5.70 -20.48 10.71
CA LYS A 319 6.28 -21.81 10.49
C LYS A 319 5.67 -22.51 9.27
N SER A 320 4.46 -22.12 8.88
CA SER A 320 3.73 -22.67 7.74
C SER A 320 2.57 -21.74 7.38
N VAL A 321 2.25 -21.64 6.09
CA VAL A 321 1.19 -20.75 5.59
C VAL A 321 0.29 -21.43 4.56
N VAL A 322 -0.98 -21.05 4.57
CA VAL A 322 -1.93 -21.34 3.47
C VAL A 322 -2.02 -20.11 2.59
N TYR A 323 -1.68 -20.26 1.30
CA TYR A 323 -1.94 -19.24 0.30
C TYR A 323 -3.27 -19.47 -0.38
N ILE A 324 -4.05 -18.41 -0.50
CA ILE A 324 -5.28 -18.38 -1.28
C ILE A 324 -5.11 -17.36 -2.39
N ALA A 325 -5.06 -17.83 -3.63
CA ALA A 325 -4.98 -16.99 -4.81
C ALA A 325 -6.28 -17.10 -5.62
N THR A 326 -6.74 -15.98 -6.19
CA THR A 326 -7.78 -16.03 -7.24
C THR A 326 -7.34 -15.35 -8.51
N GLY A 327 -7.54 -16.01 -9.65
CA GLY A 327 -7.14 -15.48 -10.95
C GLY A 327 -5.68 -15.02 -10.95
N SER A 328 -5.45 -13.76 -11.30
CA SER A 328 -4.11 -13.13 -11.35
C SER A 328 -3.44 -12.95 -9.99
N GLY A 329 -4.18 -13.17 -8.90
CA GLY A 329 -3.63 -13.23 -7.54
C GLY A 329 -2.55 -14.31 -7.36
N ILE A 330 -2.41 -15.23 -8.33
CA ILE A 330 -1.27 -16.15 -8.37
C ILE A 330 0.07 -15.44 -8.59
N GLY A 331 0.09 -14.28 -9.27
CA GLY A 331 1.32 -13.54 -9.55
C GLY A 331 2.09 -13.15 -8.28
N PRO A 332 1.44 -12.50 -7.29
CA PRO A 332 2.06 -12.23 -6.00
C PRO A 332 2.42 -13.46 -5.17
N VAL A 333 1.80 -14.62 -5.41
CA VAL A 333 2.08 -15.86 -4.67
C VAL A 333 3.23 -16.65 -5.28
N MET A 334 3.35 -16.65 -6.61
CA MET A 334 4.39 -17.35 -7.36
C MET A 334 5.83 -17.16 -6.84
N PRO A 335 6.32 -15.95 -6.53
CA PRO A 335 7.69 -15.78 -6.03
C PRO A 335 7.94 -16.52 -4.71
N HIS A 336 6.91 -16.68 -3.88
CA HIS A 336 7.00 -17.38 -2.61
C HIS A 336 6.99 -18.91 -2.79
N LEU A 337 6.19 -19.41 -3.73
CA LEU A 337 6.21 -20.83 -4.11
C LEU A 337 7.59 -21.23 -4.65
N LEU A 338 8.17 -20.40 -5.51
CA LEU A 338 9.47 -20.65 -6.12
C LEU A 338 10.63 -20.51 -5.13
N ALA A 339 10.56 -19.54 -4.22
CA ALA A 339 11.58 -19.35 -3.19
C ALA A 339 11.51 -20.42 -2.09
N ALA A 340 10.33 -21.01 -1.86
CA ALA A 340 10.09 -22.11 -0.91
C ALA A 340 10.71 -21.90 0.48
N GLN A 341 10.70 -20.65 0.99
CA GLN A 341 11.33 -20.30 2.27
C GLN A 341 10.59 -20.89 3.48
N VAL A 342 9.28 -21.09 3.33
CA VAL A 342 8.42 -21.67 4.36
C VAL A 342 7.54 -22.77 3.75
N PRO A 343 7.10 -23.77 4.54
CA PRO A 343 6.07 -24.71 4.12
C PRO A 343 4.79 -23.99 3.68
N ILE A 344 4.37 -24.22 2.43
CA ILE A 344 3.22 -23.56 1.80
C ILE A 344 2.19 -24.59 1.36
N GLN A 345 0.92 -24.40 1.73
CA GLN A 345 -0.22 -25.04 1.06
C GLN A 345 -0.90 -24.03 0.14
N LEU A 346 -0.92 -24.28 -1.17
CA LEU A 346 -1.58 -23.41 -2.14
C LEU A 346 -3.03 -23.85 -2.38
N ILE A 347 -3.94 -22.88 -2.39
CA ILE A 347 -5.28 -22.98 -2.97
C ILE A 347 -5.39 -21.88 -4.02
N TRP A 348 -5.43 -22.26 -5.30
CA TRP A 348 -5.59 -21.33 -6.41
C TRP A 348 -6.91 -21.57 -7.12
N SER A 349 -7.83 -20.62 -7.04
CA SER A 349 -9.13 -20.68 -7.71
C SER A 349 -9.16 -19.74 -8.90
N THR A 350 -9.33 -20.27 -10.11
CA THR A 350 -9.38 -19.47 -11.32
C THR A 350 -10.23 -20.14 -12.39
N ARG A 351 -10.70 -19.33 -13.34
CA ARG A 351 -11.36 -19.79 -14.54
C ARG A 351 -10.35 -20.42 -15.50
N SER A 352 -10.58 -21.64 -15.99
CA SER A 352 -9.80 -22.28 -17.06
C SER A 352 -8.28 -22.02 -16.94
N PRO A 353 -7.58 -22.47 -15.86
CA PRO A 353 -6.22 -22.06 -15.51
C PRO A 353 -5.23 -22.22 -16.67
N ARG A 354 -5.20 -23.40 -17.29
CA ARG A 354 -4.29 -23.70 -18.41
C ARG A 354 -4.60 -22.86 -19.65
N LYS A 355 -5.88 -22.73 -20.03
CA LYS A 355 -6.28 -21.88 -21.18
C LYS A 355 -5.97 -20.40 -20.95
N THR A 356 -6.03 -19.94 -19.70
CA THR A 356 -5.86 -18.52 -19.35
C THR A 356 -4.39 -18.15 -19.20
N TYR A 357 -3.61 -18.95 -18.48
CA TYR A 357 -2.23 -18.63 -18.08
C TYR A 357 -1.16 -19.48 -18.77
N GLY A 358 -1.55 -20.50 -19.54
CA GLY A 358 -0.65 -21.40 -20.26
C GLY A 358 -0.23 -22.60 -19.42
N ASP A 359 0.13 -23.70 -20.09
CA ASP A 359 0.59 -24.93 -19.44
C ASP A 359 1.88 -24.73 -18.66
N GLU A 360 2.82 -23.97 -19.20
CA GLU A 360 4.13 -23.73 -18.59
C GLU A 360 4.01 -23.14 -17.17
N LEU A 361 3.14 -22.15 -16.95
CA LEU A 361 2.94 -21.56 -15.63
C LEU A 361 2.31 -22.57 -14.66
N VAL A 362 1.30 -23.31 -15.12
CA VAL A 362 0.59 -24.29 -14.29
C VAL A 362 1.53 -25.43 -13.90
N ASP A 363 2.35 -25.91 -14.83
CA ASP A 363 3.32 -26.96 -14.58
C ASP A 363 4.48 -26.47 -13.70
N GLU A 364 4.87 -25.20 -13.80
CA GLU A 364 5.81 -24.59 -12.86
C GLU A 364 5.25 -24.54 -11.43
N ILE A 365 3.98 -24.17 -11.27
CA ILE A 365 3.30 -24.19 -9.96
C ILE A 365 3.26 -25.61 -9.39
N LEU A 366 2.87 -26.60 -10.19
CA LEU A 366 2.77 -28.00 -9.73
C LEU A 366 4.13 -28.62 -9.42
N ARG A 367 5.20 -28.21 -10.13
CA ARG A 367 6.57 -28.62 -9.78
C ARG A 367 7.03 -27.98 -8.47
N ALA A 368 6.76 -26.69 -8.27
CA ALA A 368 7.14 -25.97 -7.05
C ALA A 368 6.31 -26.40 -5.84
N GLN A 369 5.02 -26.69 -6.04
CA GLN A 369 4.12 -27.17 -5.01
C GLN A 369 3.19 -28.29 -5.52
N PRO A 370 3.64 -29.55 -5.48
CA PRO A 370 2.85 -30.72 -5.91
C PRO A 370 1.52 -30.90 -5.17
N GLY A 371 1.43 -30.42 -3.91
CA GLY A 371 0.21 -30.46 -3.11
C GLY A 371 -0.78 -29.32 -3.39
N ALA A 372 -0.51 -28.47 -4.38
CA ALA A 372 -1.36 -27.33 -4.71
C ALA A 372 -2.79 -27.76 -5.11
N LEU A 373 -3.80 -27.14 -4.49
CA LEU A 373 -5.18 -27.25 -4.93
C LEU A 373 -5.45 -26.21 -6.01
N ILE A 374 -5.44 -26.63 -7.27
CA ILE A 374 -5.90 -25.80 -8.40
C ILE A 374 -7.38 -26.08 -8.63
N TRP A 375 -8.22 -25.06 -8.45
CA TRP A 375 -9.67 -25.14 -8.59
C TRP A 375 -10.11 -24.40 -9.85
N ASP A 376 -10.51 -25.16 -10.88
CA ASP A 376 -11.12 -24.61 -12.09
C ASP A 376 -12.59 -24.25 -11.83
N THR A 377 -12.91 -22.95 -11.89
CA THR A 377 -14.27 -22.47 -11.65
C THR A 377 -15.22 -22.67 -12.83
N ASP A 378 -14.73 -22.89 -14.05
CA ASP A 378 -15.59 -23.24 -15.18
C ASP A 378 -16.10 -24.68 -15.04
N GLU A 379 -15.27 -25.58 -14.53
CA GLU A 379 -15.62 -27.00 -14.36
C GLU A 379 -16.41 -27.26 -13.07
N ARG A 380 -16.06 -26.58 -11.97
CA ARG A 380 -16.53 -26.92 -10.61
C ARG A 380 -17.41 -25.84 -9.97
N GLY A 381 -17.65 -24.73 -10.66
CA GLY A 381 -18.27 -23.54 -10.08
C GLY A 381 -17.36 -22.82 -9.08
N LYS A 382 -17.87 -21.76 -8.44
CA LYS A 382 -17.10 -20.97 -7.47
C LYS A 382 -17.02 -21.70 -6.12
N PRO A 383 -15.82 -21.92 -5.55
CA PRO A 383 -15.70 -22.58 -4.26
C PRO A 383 -16.04 -21.64 -3.10
N ASP A 384 -16.42 -22.21 -1.96
CA ASP A 384 -16.34 -21.50 -0.69
C ASP A 384 -14.88 -21.45 -0.22
N LEU A 385 -14.21 -20.32 -0.50
CA LEU A 385 -12.82 -20.13 -0.14
C LEU A 385 -12.59 -20.01 1.38
N VAL A 386 -13.62 -19.66 2.16
CA VAL A 386 -13.50 -19.63 3.63
C VAL A 386 -13.45 -21.06 4.17
N GLN A 387 -14.31 -21.92 3.63
CA GLN A 387 -14.31 -23.36 3.91
C GLN A 387 -12.97 -24.00 3.54
N LEU A 388 -12.50 -23.77 2.31
CA LEU A 388 -11.22 -24.33 1.85
C LEU A 388 -10.03 -23.80 2.67
N ALA A 389 -10.02 -22.51 3.01
CA ALA A 389 -9.00 -21.91 3.87
C ALA A 389 -8.93 -22.62 5.23
N TYR A 390 -10.07 -22.73 5.89
CA TYR A 390 -10.17 -23.31 7.22
C TYR A 390 -9.75 -24.78 7.20
N GLY A 391 -10.28 -25.56 6.25
CA GLY A 391 -9.93 -26.96 6.08
C GLY A 391 -8.43 -27.16 5.81
N ALA A 392 -7.80 -26.26 5.04
CA ALA A 392 -6.36 -26.33 4.77
C ALA A 392 -5.55 -26.04 6.02
N VAL A 393 -5.93 -25.01 6.78
CA VAL A 393 -5.29 -24.68 8.05
C VAL A 393 -5.33 -25.86 9.02
N GLN A 394 -6.48 -26.55 9.13
CA GLN A 394 -6.62 -27.72 10.01
C GLN A 394 -5.81 -28.92 9.50
N THR A 395 -5.86 -29.20 8.19
CA THR A 395 -5.17 -30.36 7.59
C THR A 395 -3.64 -30.25 7.72
N VAL A 396 -3.07 -29.07 7.45
CA VAL A 396 -1.61 -28.88 7.42
C VAL A 396 -1.04 -28.22 8.68
N GLY A 397 -1.88 -27.89 9.66
CA GLY A 397 -1.47 -27.17 10.87
C GLY A 397 -0.86 -25.80 10.57
N ALA A 398 -1.39 -25.07 9.59
CA ALA A 398 -0.83 -23.79 9.18
C ALA A 398 -0.97 -22.71 10.26
N GLU A 399 0.07 -21.91 10.47
CA GLU A 399 0.02 -20.80 11.44
C GLU A 399 -0.68 -19.56 10.89
N ALA A 400 -0.75 -19.38 9.56
CA ALA A 400 -1.38 -18.22 8.95
C ALA A 400 -2.00 -18.49 7.57
N VAL A 401 -2.92 -17.62 7.17
CA VAL A 401 -3.51 -17.56 5.83
C VAL A 401 -3.12 -16.26 5.13
N ILE A 402 -2.61 -16.34 3.92
CA ILE A 402 -2.34 -15.17 3.08
C ILE A 402 -3.24 -15.23 1.85
N CYS A 403 -4.16 -14.28 1.73
CA CYS A 403 -5.15 -14.22 0.66
C CYS A 403 -4.85 -13.10 -0.34
N ILE A 404 -4.66 -13.47 -1.60
CA ILE A 404 -4.46 -12.58 -2.73
C ILE A 404 -5.62 -12.77 -3.71
N ALA A 405 -6.67 -11.97 -3.52
CA ALA A 405 -7.87 -11.97 -4.33
C ALA A 405 -8.37 -10.53 -4.56
N ASN A 406 -9.53 -10.38 -5.21
CA ASN A 406 -10.20 -9.08 -5.24
C ASN A 406 -10.50 -8.58 -3.81
N GLN A 407 -10.72 -7.27 -3.65
CA GLN A 407 -10.84 -6.63 -2.34
C GLN A 407 -11.93 -7.26 -1.46
N ALA A 408 -13.14 -7.45 -2.01
CA ALA A 408 -14.28 -7.96 -1.26
C ALA A 408 -14.02 -9.39 -0.73
N LEU A 409 -13.45 -10.25 -1.58
CA LEU A 409 -13.14 -11.62 -1.20
C LEU A 409 -11.97 -11.69 -0.21
N THR A 410 -10.91 -10.91 -0.44
CA THR A 410 -9.76 -10.80 0.48
C THR A 410 -10.24 -10.38 1.87
N GLN A 411 -11.07 -9.32 1.96
CA GLN A 411 -11.63 -8.86 3.22
C GLN A 411 -12.49 -9.92 3.90
N ARG A 412 -13.33 -10.65 3.13
CA ARG A 412 -14.15 -11.74 3.65
C ARG A 412 -13.29 -12.84 4.25
N VAL A 413 -12.33 -13.39 3.49
CA VAL A 413 -11.46 -14.47 3.97
C VAL A 413 -10.68 -14.04 5.22
N VAL A 414 -10.05 -12.86 5.18
CA VAL A 414 -9.27 -12.35 6.31
C VAL A 414 -10.16 -12.17 7.54
N HIS A 415 -11.33 -11.55 7.40
CA HIS A 415 -12.25 -11.36 8.51
C HIS A 415 -12.75 -12.69 9.09
N GLU A 416 -13.13 -13.66 8.24
CA GLU A 416 -13.62 -14.97 8.69
C GLU A 416 -12.56 -15.78 9.43
N MET A 417 -11.31 -15.74 8.96
CA MET A 417 -10.19 -16.43 9.60
C MET A 417 -9.81 -15.74 10.92
N GLU A 418 -9.67 -14.42 10.92
CA GLU A 418 -9.31 -13.67 12.13
C GLU A 418 -10.38 -13.75 13.22
N ALA A 419 -11.66 -13.78 12.84
CA ALA A 419 -12.77 -14.00 13.76
C ALA A 419 -12.69 -15.36 14.48
N ARG A 420 -12.00 -16.33 13.88
CA ARG A 420 -11.75 -17.67 14.44
C ARG A 420 -10.37 -17.82 15.08
N GLY A 421 -9.67 -16.71 15.29
CA GLY A 421 -8.35 -16.70 15.92
C GLY A 421 -7.19 -17.09 14.99
N ILE A 422 -7.47 -17.39 13.72
CA ILE A 422 -6.45 -17.74 12.73
C ILE A 422 -5.83 -16.45 12.18
N PRO A 423 -4.51 -16.25 12.28
CA PRO A 423 -3.83 -15.13 11.66
C PRO A 423 -4.09 -15.11 10.15
N ALA A 424 -4.61 -14.01 9.63
CA ALA A 424 -4.85 -13.85 8.20
C ALA A 424 -4.46 -12.48 7.68
N TYR A 425 -3.96 -12.47 6.44
CA TYR A 425 -3.40 -11.31 5.77
C TYR A 425 -3.85 -11.28 4.31
N GLY A 426 -3.81 -10.10 3.72
CA GLY A 426 -4.16 -9.92 2.33
C GLY A 426 -3.88 -8.50 1.88
N ALA A 427 -3.75 -8.32 0.57
CA ALA A 427 -3.47 -7.03 -0.03
C ALA A 427 -4.56 -6.01 0.35
N ILE A 428 -4.14 -4.79 0.67
CA ILE A 428 -5.04 -3.67 0.92
C ILE A 428 -4.86 -2.65 -0.20
N TRP A 429 -5.86 -1.80 -0.40
CA TRP A 429 -5.85 -0.86 -1.51
C TRP A 429 -4.77 0.23 -1.40
N ASP A 430 -4.21 0.39 -0.20
CA ASP A 430 -3.16 1.37 0.15
C ASP A 430 -1.78 0.76 0.42
N SER A 431 -1.59 -0.55 0.21
CA SER A 431 -0.31 -1.22 0.43
C SER A 431 0.72 -0.90 -0.65
#